data_AF-A0A975K6V7-F1
#
_entry.id   AF-A0A975K6V7-F1
#
_cell.length_a   1.000
_cell.length_b   1.000
_cell.length_c   1.000
_cell.angle_alpha   90.00
_cell.angle_beta   90.00
_cell.angle_gamma   90.00
#
_symmetry.space_group_name_H-M   'P 1'
#
loop_
_entity.id
_entity.type
_entity.pdbx_description
1 polymer ?
#
loop_
_entity_poly.entity_id
_entity_poly.type
_entity_poly.pdbx_seq_one_letter_code
_entity_poly.pdbx_strand_id
1 'polypeptide(L)' 'MSETLDHAATVATWTDEQLIDTWETASEEETENPSGLLLAVIEEMGKREISF' A
#
# COMPACT_ATOMS: atom_id res chain seq x y z
N MET A 1 4.54 -16.16 11.69
CA MET A 1 3.46 -15.25 11.31
C MET A 1 3.93 -14.59 10.03
N SER A 2 3.11 -14.62 8.98
CA SER A 2 3.50 -14.25 7.63
C SER A 2 3.65 -12.73 7.55
N GLU A 3 4.80 -12.21 7.11
CA GLU A 3 5.11 -10.78 7.02
C GLU A 3 4.00 -9.96 6.33
N THR A 4 3.24 -10.55 5.41
CA THR A 4 2.09 -9.92 4.74
C THR A 4 0.97 -9.51 5.70
N LEU A 5 0.73 -10.25 6.79
CA LEU A 5 -0.27 -9.89 7.81
C LEU A 5 0.16 -8.64 8.59
N ASP A 6 1.46 -8.48 8.85
CA ASP A 6 2.01 -7.31 9.53
C ASP A 6 1.92 -6.05 8.65
N HIS A 7 2.14 -6.17 7.34
CA HIS A 7 2.00 -5.05 6.40
C HIS A 7 0.54 -4.57 6.33
N ALA A 8 -0.42 -5.47 6.16
CA ALA A 8 -1.83 -5.10 6.10
C ALA A 8 -2.32 -4.40 7.38
N ALA A 9 -1.94 -4.90 8.56
CA ALA A 9 -2.29 -4.27 9.82
C ALA A 9 -1.65 -2.89 10.00
N THR A 10 -0.42 -2.72 9.52
CA THR A 10 0.30 -1.44 9.56
C THR A 10 -0.37 -0.40 8.65
N VAL A 11 -0.59 -0.76 7.39
CA VAL A 11 -1.17 0.12 6.36
C VAL A 11 -2.61 0.52 6.70
N ALA A 12 -3.39 -0.36 7.35
CA ALA A 12 -4.73 -0.02 7.82
C ALA A 12 -4.77 1.14 8.84
N THR A 13 -3.65 1.45 9.49
CA THR A 13 -3.54 2.59 10.42
C THR A 13 -3.09 3.88 9.74
N TRP A 14 -2.68 3.84 8.48
CA TRP A 14 -2.17 4.99 7.75
C TRP A 14 -3.31 5.91 7.30
N THR A 15 -2.99 7.20 7.15
CA THR A 15 -3.90 8.17 6.55
C THR A 15 -3.93 7.99 5.04
N ASP A 16 -4.98 8.52 4.41
CA ASP A 16 -5.13 8.48 2.95
C ASP A 16 -3.95 9.20 2.26
N GLU A 17 -3.45 10.30 2.86
CA GLU A 17 -2.25 11.00 2.38
C GLU A 17 -1.00 10.10 2.40
N GLN A 18 -0.81 9.30 3.45
CA GLN A 18 0.33 8.39 3.53
C GLN A 18 0.22 7.23 2.52
N LEU A 19 -1.00 6.75 2.27
CA LEU A 19 -1.26 5.73 1.26
C LEU A 19 -0.93 6.25 -0.15
N ILE A 20 -1.42 7.45 -0.47
CA ILE A 20 -1.17 8.11 -1.76
C ILE A 20 0.33 8.41 -1.92
N ASP A 21 0.98 9.03 -0.93
CA ASP A 21 2.41 9.36 -0.98
C ASP A 21 3.27 8.10 -1.20
N THR A 22 2.92 6.99 -0.55
CA THR A 22 3.64 5.72 -0.75
C THR A 22 3.42 5.16 -2.16
N TRP A 23 2.21 5.28 -2.71
CA TRP A 23 1.92 4.88 -4.09
C TRP A 23 2.66 5.76 -5.11
N GLU A 24 2.65 7.08 -4.93
CA GLU A 24 3.27 8.04 -5.86
C GLU A 24 4.81 8.02 -5.81
N THR A 25 5.39 7.63 -4.68
CA THR A 25 6.85 7.50 -4.51
C THR A 25 7.39 6.13 -4.91
N ALA A 26 6.52 5.16 -5.18
CA ALA A 26 6.91 3.86 -5.69
C ALA A 26 7.60 3.99 -7.06
N SER A 27 8.71 3.29 -7.24
CA SER A 27 9.40 3.25 -8.53
C SER A 27 8.59 2.46 -9.56
N GLU A 28 8.80 2.73 -10.86
CA GLU A 28 8.16 1.96 -11.93
C GLU A 28 8.39 0.44 -11.76
N GLU A 29 9.62 0.02 -11.44
CA GLU A 29 9.96 -1.38 -11.17
C GLU A 29 9.15 -1.96 -9.99
N GLU A 30 8.94 -1.17 -8.94
CA GLU A 30 8.13 -1.59 -7.79
C GLU A 30 6.63 -1.63 -8.13
N THR A 31 6.14 -0.76 -9.01
CA THR A 31 4.74 -0.85 -9.48
C THR A 31 4.48 -2.06 -10.39
N GLU A 32 5.48 -2.48 -11.17
CA GLU A 32 5.39 -3.68 -12.01
C GLU A 32 5.50 -4.99 -11.20
N ASN A 33 6.25 -4.97 -10.10
CA ASN A 33 6.39 -6.09 -9.18
C ASN A 33 6.30 -5.62 -7.71
N PRO A 34 5.07 -5.39 -7.21
CA PRO A 34 4.86 -4.73 -5.92
C PRO A 34 5.37 -5.56 -4.76
N SER A 35 6.11 -4.87 -3.88
CA SER A 35 6.52 -5.38 -2.58
C SER A 35 5.30 -5.76 -1.74
N GLY A 36 5.51 -6.58 -0.70
CA GLY A 36 4.41 -6.93 0.23
C GLY A 36 3.79 -5.70 0.90
N LEU A 37 4.59 -4.64 1.09
CA LEU A 37 4.11 -3.35 1.57
C LEU A 37 3.26 -2.63 0.51
N LEU A 38 3.75 -2.50 -0.72
CA LEU A 38 3.02 -1.80 -1.79
C LEU A 38 1.71 -2.51 -2.16
N LEU A 39 1.68 -3.84 -2.14
CA LEU A 39 0.45 -4.61 -2.28
C LEU A 39 -0.57 -4.26 -1.19
N ALA A 40 -0.14 -4.20 0.08
CA ALA A 40 -1.01 -3.83 1.17
C ALA A 40 -1.55 -2.39 1.03
N VAL A 41 -0.72 -1.46 0.53
CA VAL A 41 -1.12 -0.07 0.22
C VAL A 41 -2.19 -0.05 -0.87
N ILE A 42 -1.97 -0.74 -1.99
CA ILE A 42 -2.94 -0.83 -3.10
C ILE A 42 -4.27 -1.43 -2.62
N GLU A 43 -4.22 -2.52 -1.86
CA GLU A 43 -5.41 -3.16 -1.30
C GLU A 43 -6.18 -2.22 -0.36
N GLU A 44 -5.49 -1.48 0.50
CA GLU A 44 -6.12 -0.55 1.43
C GLU A 44 -6.71 0.67 0.72
N MET A 45 -6.02 1.24 -0.27
CA MET A 45 -6.55 2.29 -1.14
C MET A 45 -7.82 1.83 -1.87
N GLY A 46 -7.82 0.59 -2.37
CA GLY A 46 -9.00 -0.02 -3.00
C GLY A 46 -10.18 -0.18 -2.04
N LYS A 47 -9.95 -0.58 -0.78
CA LYS A 47 -11.01 -0.67 0.24
C LYS A 47 -11.60 0.68 0.61
N ARG A 48 -10.78 1.73 0.60
CA ARG A 48 -11.17 3.11 0.96
C ARG A 48 -11.69 3.91 -0.22
N GLU A 49 -11.74 3.31 -1.41
CA GLU A 49 -12.16 3.95 -2.66
C GLU A 49 -11.33 5.21 -2.97
N ILE A 50 -10.05 5.23 -2.56
CA ILE A 50 -9.13 6.32 -2.85
C ILE A 50 -8.79 6.24 -4.33
N SER A 51 -9.11 7.31 -5.07
CA SER A 51 -8.78 7.43 -6.48
C SER A 51 -7.33 7.89 -6.64
N PHE A 52 -6.59 7.25 -7.54
CA PHE A 52 -5.22 7.56 -7.92
C PHE A 52 -5.06 7.48 -9.44
#